data_AF-A0A0G1ZU51-F1
#
_entry.id   AF-A0A0G1ZU51-F1
#
_cell.length_a   1.000
_cell.length_b   1.000
_cell.length_c   1.000
_cell.angle_alpha   90.00
_cell.angle_beta   90.00
_cell.angle_gamma   90.00
#
_symmetry.space_group_name_H-M   'P 1'
#
loop_
_entity.id
_entity.type
_entity.pdbx_description
1 polymer ?
#
loop_
_entity_poly.entity_id
_entity_poly.type
_entity_poly.pdbx_seq_one_letter_code
_entity_poly.pdbx_strand_id
1 'polypeptide(L)'
;MKINIGNTFLAKKLKSYKLQASSGFTPTPNFGVSLRGKRGPASARRERDGFTLIELLVVVAIIGMLLSIISLSLTSSRQKARDTKRISDMKQIKTGMDLFFSTGGGYPDTGAWVVGANLTCGTEQIMRIPPDPGGALYAYAYTANGISGTGCGGTVRGGYSIQFFMERQAAYYTMDEDGTFRDPGNNPVSVDALL
;
A
#
# COMPACT_ATOMS: atom_id res chain seq x y z
N MET A 1 39.89 41.83 2.48
CA MET A 1 40.86 40.78 2.84
C MET A 1 40.33 39.47 2.30
N LYS A 2 40.86 38.99 1.16
CA LYS A 2 40.40 37.75 0.50
C LYS A 2 41.28 36.61 1.00
N ILE A 3 40.70 35.61 1.64
CA ILE A 3 41.38 34.35 1.96
C ILE A 3 40.83 33.30 1.01
N ASN A 4 41.72 32.83 0.13
CA ASN A 4 41.51 31.78 -0.85
C ASN A 4 42.22 30.54 -0.28
N ILE A 5 41.48 29.48 0.04
CA ILE A 5 42.05 28.19 0.47
C ILE A 5 41.62 27.11 -0.53
N GLY A 6 42.57 26.80 -1.41
CA GLY A 6 42.94 25.47 -1.88
C GLY A 6 41.86 24.40 -1.97
N ASN A 7 41.42 24.20 -3.21
CA ASN A 7 40.89 22.97 -3.77
C ASN A 7 41.92 21.82 -3.61
N THR A 8 41.56 20.72 -2.95
CA THR A 8 42.13 19.37 -3.16
C THR A 8 41.41 18.41 -2.24
N PHE A 9 40.61 17.48 -2.76
CA PHE A 9 40.45 16.09 -2.27
C PHE A 9 39.30 15.42 -3.03
N LEU A 10 39.45 15.34 -4.36
CA LEU A 10 38.82 14.28 -5.13
C LEU A 10 39.80 13.13 -5.31
N ALA A 11 39.23 11.94 -5.35
CA ALA A 11 39.81 10.67 -5.76
C ALA A 11 40.71 9.96 -4.73
N LYS A 12 40.14 8.92 -4.08
CA LYS A 12 40.75 7.58 -4.00
C LYS A 12 39.87 6.61 -3.21
N LYS A 13 39.04 5.82 -3.91
CA LYS A 13 38.77 4.41 -3.56
C LYS A 13 38.04 3.66 -4.68
N LEU A 14 38.71 3.44 -5.81
CA LEU A 14 38.36 2.34 -6.69
C LEU A 14 39.17 1.11 -6.24
N LYS A 15 38.52 0.20 -5.51
CA LYS A 15 39.08 -1.09 -5.15
C LYS A 15 38.98 -2.02 -6.35
N SER A 16 40.15 -2.43 -6.83
CA SER A 16 40.39 -3.37 -7.90
C SER A 16 39.82 -4.75 -7.58
N TYR A 17 38.83 -5.23 -8.33
CA TYR A 17 38.43 -6.63 -8.34
C TYR A 17 39.26 -7.35 -9.40
N LYS A 18 40.24 -8.14 -8.96
CA LYS A 18 41.01 -9.04 -9.81
C LYS A 18 40.16 -10.27 -10.14
N LEU A 19 39.76 -10.42 -11.40
CA LEU A 19 39.27 -11.70 -11.95
C LEU A 19 40.50 -12.56 -12.25
N GLN A 20 40.73 -13.60 -11.44
CA GLN A 20 41.70 -14.64 -11.76
C GLN A 20 40.98 -15.75 -12.51
N ALA A 21 41.18 -15.79 -13.83
CA ALA A 21 40.83 -16.93 -14.66
C ALA A 21 41.87 -18.05 -14.41
N SER A 22 41.43 -19.13 -13.77
CA SER A 22 42.22 -20.36 -13.65
C SER A 22 42.00 -21.22 -14.90
N SER A 23 42.92 -21.12 -15.84
CA SER A 23 43.07 -22.03 -16.97
C SER A 23 43.73 -23.34 -16.52
N GLY A 24 43.08 -24.47 -16.82
CA GLY A 24 43.77 -25.76 -16.90
C GLY A 24 43.52 -26.74 -15.77
N PHE A 25 42.36 -27.41 -15.80
CA PHE A 25 42.21 -28.74 -15.21
C PHE A 25 41.43 -29.64 -16.16
N THR A 26 42.14 -30.31 -17.06
CA THR A 26 41.82 -31.68 -17.50
C THR A 26 43.17 -32.35 -17.74
N PRO A 27 43.42 -33.55 -17.17
CA PRO A 27 43.32 -34.71 -18.06
C PRO A 27 42.82 -36.02 -17.40
N THR A 28 42.24 -36.82 -18.30
CA THR A 28 41.99 -38.28 -18.29
C THR A 28 41.02 -38.88 -17.29
N PRO A 29 39.86 -39.41 -17.74
CA PRO A 29 39.20 -40.51 -17.05
C PRO A 29 39.98 -41.80 -17.28
N ASN A 30 40.41 -42.44 -16.20
CA ASN A 30 41.01 -43.77 -16.22
C ASN A 30 39.87 -44.82 -16.30
N PHE A 31 39.50 -45.23 -17.51
CA PHE A 31 38.47 -46.25 -17.72
C PHE A 31 39.08 -47.65 -17.69
N GLY A 32 39.30 -48.15 -16.47
CA GLY A 32 39.45 -49.59 -16.22
C GLY A 32 38.08 -50.27 -16.28
N VAL A 33 37.73 -50.86 -17.42
CA VAL A 33 36.53 -51.70 -17.54
C VAL A 33 36.83 -53.08 -16.92
N SER A 34 36.41 -53.27 -15.67
CA SER A 34 36.34 -54.60 -15.05
C SER A 34 34.91 -55.14 -15.19
N LEU A 35 34.71 -56.07 -16.14
CA LEU A 35 33.47 -56.82 -16.27
C LEU A 35 33.38 -57.86 -15.15
N ARG A 36 32.98 -57.42 -13.95
CA ARG A 36 32.52 -58.33 -12.91
C ARG A 36 31.01 -58.24 -12.80
N GLY A 37 30.33 -59.18 -13.45
CA GLY A 37 28.90 -59.40 -13.31
C GLY A 37 28.53 -59.73 -11.87
N LYS A 38 28.18 -58.71 -11.08
CA LYS A 38 27.34 -58.90 -9.90
C LYS A 38 25.89 -58.91 -10.37
N ARG A 39 25.29 -60.10 -10.34
CA ARG A 39 23.84 -60.27 -10.41
C ARG A 39 23.25 -59.50 -9.21
N GLY A 40 22.72 -58.31 -9.49
CA GLY A 40 21.95 -57.55 -8.51
C GLY A 40 20.67 -58.30 -8.16
N PRO A 41 20.12 -58.13 -6.94
CA PRO A 41 18.86 -58.74 -6.58
C PRO A 41 17.76 -58.24 -7.52
N ALA A 42 16.86 -59.15 -7.91
CA ALA A 42 15.70 -58.86 -8.74
C ALA A 42 15.00 -57.58 -8.25
N SER A 43 14.92 -56.59 -9.15
CA SER A 43 14.19 -55.35 -8.91
C SER A 43 12.71 -55.70 -8.70
N ALA A 44 12.23 -55.58 -7.47
CA ALA A 44 10.80 -55.49 -7.21
C ALA A 44 10.27 -54.30 -8.03
N ARG A 45 9.52 -54.59 -9.08
CA ARG A 45 8.85 -53.61 -9.91
C ARG A 45 7.92 -52.83 -8.99
N ARG A 46 8.29 -51.60 -8.62
CA ARG A 46 7.32 -50.69 -8.01
C ARG A 46 6.27 -50.43 -9.08
N GLU A 47 5.07 -50.96 -8.85
CA GLU A 47 3.90 -50.60 -9.62
C GLU A 47 3.75 -49.09 -9.53
N ARG A 48 3.92 -48.42 -10.66
CA ARG A 48 3.63 -47.00 -10.78
C ARG A 48 2.14 -46.93 -11.06
N ASP A 49 1.35 -46.76 -10.01
CA ASP A 49 -0.07 -46.46 -10.14
C ASP A 49 -0.20 -45.15 -10.92
N GLY A 50 -0.81 -45.25 -12.10
CA GLY A 50 -1.13 -44.10 -12.93
C GLY A 50 -2.46 -43.50 -12.49
N PHE A 51 -2.53 -42.18 -12.40
CA PHE A 51 -3.78 -41.46 -12.17
C PHE A 51 -4.78 -41.78 -13.28
N THR A 52 -6.01 -42.10 -12.89
CA THR A 52 -7.11 -42.23 -13.85
C THR A 52 -7.59 -40.84 -14.29
N LEU A 53 -8.08 -40.73 -15.53
CA LEU A 53 -8.66 -39.48 -16.04
C LEU A 53 -9.85 -39.01 -15.20
N ILE A 54 -10.61 -39.95 -14.64
CA ILE A 54 -11.79 -39.64 -13.82
C ILE A 54 -11.41 -39.07 -12.45
N GLU A 55 -10.32 -39.55 -11.83
CA GLU A 55 -9.81 -38.99 -10.58
C GLU A 55 -9.42 -37.53 -10.75
N LEU A 56 -8.74 -37.20 -11.84
CA LEU A 56 -8.35 -35.81 -12.11
C LEU A 56 -9.56 -34.93 -12.46
N LEU A 57 -10.55 -35.48 -13.17
CA LEU A 57 -11.78 -34.76 -13.53
C LEU A 57 -12.60 -34.37 -12.31
N VAL A 58 -12.79 -35.28 -11.35
CA VAL A 58 -13.55 -34.99 -10.12
C VAL A 58 -12.84 -33.93 -9.27
N VAL A 59 -11.51 -33.96 -9.22
CA VAL A 59 -10.72 -32.98 -8.44
C VAL A 59 -10.89 -31.57 -8.99
N VAL A 60 -10.76 -31.36 -10.29
CA VAL A 60 -10.93 -30.02 -10.87
C VAL A 60 -12.39 -29.54 -10.77
N ALA A 61 -13.36 -30.44 -10.82
CA ALA A 61 -14.77 -30.12 -10.59
C ALA A 61 -15.02 -29.60 -9.16
N ILE A 62 -14.47 -30.27 -8.14
CA ILE A 62 -14.61 -29.84 -6.75
C ILE A 62 -13.87 -28.52 -6.50
N ILE A 63 -12.65 -28.36 -7.02
CA ILE A 63 -11.89 -27.09 -6.91
C ILE A 63 -12.67 -25.94 -7.54
N GLY A 64 -13.26 -26.12 -8.73
CA GLY A 64 -14.08 -25.12 -9.40
C GLY A 64 -15.31 -24.71 -8.58
N MET A 65 -15.97 -25.67 -7.93
CA MET A 65 -17.11 -25.41 -7.05
C MET A 65 -16.71 -24.58 -5.82
N LEU A 66 -15.61 -24.94 -5.15
CA LEU A 66 -15.12 -24.23 -3.97
C LEU A 66 -14.66 -22.79 -4.31
N LEU A 67 -13.94 -22.61 -5.42
CA LEU A 67 -13.46 -21.30 -5.87
C LEU A 67 -14.62 -20.34 -6.16
N SER A 68 -15.72 -20.85 -6.72
CA SER A 68 -16.91 -20.05 -7.04
C SER A 68 -17.54 -19.42 -5.79
N ILE A 69 -17.66 -20.18 -4.70
CA ILE A 69 -18.24 -19.68 -3.43
C ILE A 69 -17.30 -18.66 -2.77
N ILE A 70 -15.98 -18.93 -2.77
CA ILE A 70 -14.97 -18.07 -2.15
C ILE A 70 -14.90 -16.69 -2.83
N SER A 71 -15.03 -16.64 -4.16
CA SER A 71 -14.91 -15.39 -4.93
C SER A 71 -15.95 -14.34 -4.51
N LEU A 72 -17.19 -14.75 -4.23
CA LEU A 72 -18.27 -13.83 -3.82
C LEU A 72 -18.02 -13.27 -2.42
N SER A 73 -17.57 -14.12 -1.48
CA SER A 73 -17.28 -13.73 -0.09
C SER A 73 -16.08 -12.78 0.03
N LEU A 74 -15.07 -12.95 -0.83
CA LEU A 74 -13.86 -12.13 -0.79
C LEU A 74 -14.13 -10.67 -1.16
N THR A 75 -15.11 -10.41 -2.04
CA THR A 75 -15.42 -9.04 -2.49
C THR A 75 -16.03 -8.20 -1.38
N SER A 76 -17.01 -8.74 -0.63
CA SER A 76 -17.65 -8.03 0.48
C SER A 76 -16.69 -7.80 1.66
N SER A 77 -15.82 -8.78 1.96
CA SER A 77 -14.78 -8.63 2.99
C SER A 77 -13.79 -7.51 2.63
N ARG A 78 -13.37 -7.44 1.36
CA ARG A 78 -12.49 -6.35 0.87
C ARG A 78 -13.16 -4.98 0.96
N GLN A 79 -14.45 -4.88 0.65
CA GLN A 79 -15.22 -3.63 0.80
C GLN A 79 -15.23 -3.17 2.25
N LYS A 80 -15.57 -4.06 3.19
CA LYS A 80 -15.56 -3.74 4.63
C LYS A 80 -14.18 -3.30 5.13
N ALA A 81 -13.11 -3.94 4.66
CA ALA A 81 -11.75 -3.56 5.02
C ALA A 81 -11.39 -2.15 4.50
N ARG A 82 -11.81 -1.80 3.27
CA ARG A 82 -11.63 -0.45 2.73
C ARG A 82 -12.43 0.60 3.49
N ASP A 83 -13.69 0.33 3.81
CA ASP A 83 -14.53 1.23 4.61
C ASP A 83 -13.93 1.47 6.01
N THR A 84 -13.43 0.42 6.66
CA THR A 84 -12.70 0.54 7.93
C THR A 84 -11.45 1.42 7.79
N LYS A 85 -10.70 1.25 6.69
CA LYS A 85 -9.52 2.07 6.39
C LYS A 85 -9.90 3.53 6.15
N ARG A 86 -10.99 3.83 5.44
CA ARG A 86 -11.51 5.19 5.23
C ARG A 86 -11.80 5.90 6.54
N ILE A 87 -12.50 5.22 7.46
CA ILE A 87 -12.79 5.77 8.79
C ILE A 87 -11.50 6.03 9.58
N SER A 88 -10.52 5.13 9.51
CA SER A 88 -9.20 5.37 10.11
C SER A 88 -8.50 6.58 9.49
N ASP A 89 -8.60 6.75 8.17
CA ASP A 89 -8.00 7.88 7.46
C ASP A 89 -8.68 9.20 7.83
N MET A 90 -10.01 9.21 8.00
CA MET A 90 -10.74 10.38 8.49
C MET A 90 -10.28 10.80 9.88
N LYS A 91 -10.05 9.84 10.78
CA LYS A 91 -9.50 10.13 12.12
C LYS A 91 -8.07 10.70 12.05
N GLN A 92 -7.22 10.16 11.17
CA GLN A 92 -5.87 10.68 10.96
C GLN A 92 -5.89 12.10 10.38
N ILE A 93 -6.78 12.36 9.43
CA ILE A 93 -6.96 13.69 8.86
C ILE A 93 -7.45 14.66 9.92
N LYS A 94 -8.44 14.29 10.75
CA LYS A 94 -8.93 15.13 11.85
C LYS A 94 -7.78 15.56 12.77
N THR A 95 -6.97 14.61 13.24
CA THR A 95 -5.81 14.93 14.08
C THR A 95 -4.80 15.83 13.38
N GLY A 96 -4.55 15.62 12.08
CA GLY A 96 -3.68 16.49 11.30
C GLY A 96 -4.24 17.89 11.09
N MET A 97 -5.55 18.02 10.91
CA MET A 97 -6.24 19.31 10.79
C MET A 97 -6.24 20.08 12.11
N ASP A 98 -6.41 19.40 13.24
CA ASP A 98 -6.31 20.00 14.57
C ASP A 98 -4.89 20.53 14.84
N LEU A 99 -3.87 19.78 14.42
CA LEU A 99 -2.48 20.25 14.49
C LEU A 99 -2.25 21.45 13.57
N PHE A 100 -2.78 21.42 12.33
CA PHE A 100 -2.68 22.54 11.41
C PHE A 100 -3.32 23.81 11.99
N PHE A 101 -4.50 23.68 12.60
CA PHE A 101 -5.18 24.79 13.28
C PHE A 101 -4.38 25.31 14.46
N SER A 102 -3.83 24.41 15.29
CA SER A 102 -2.98 24.78 16.43
C SER A 102 -1.71 25.54 16.01
N THR A 103 -1.14 25.24 14.85
CA THR A 103 0.06 25.92 14.34
C THR A 103 -0.27 27.21 13.58
N GLY A 104 -1.36 27.20 12.80
CA GLY A 104 -1.68 28.24 11.82
C GLY A 104 -2.82 29.20 12.19
N GLY A 105 -3.59 28.91 13.24
CA GLY A 105 -4.76 29.69 13.65
C GLY A 105 -5.98 29.53 12.73
N GLY A 106 -6.01 28.50 11.88
CA GLY A 106 -7.11 28.21 10.96
C GLY A 106 -6.84 26.96 10.15
N TYR A 107 -7.82 26.48 9.40
CA TYR A 107 -7.72 25.32 8.50
C TYR A 107 -7.21 25.71 7.12
N PRO A 108 -6.64 24.79 6.33
CA PRO A 108 -6.15 25.10 4.99
C PRO A 108 -7.25 25.63 4.05
N ASP A 109 -6.88 26.44 3.06
CA ASP A 109 -7.81 26.73 1.95
C ASP A 109 -7.91 25.53 1.00
N THR A 110 -8.98 25.46 0.20
CA THR A 110 -9.23 24.31 -0.70
C THR A 110 -8.06 24.01 -1.63
N GLY A 111 -7.30 25.03 -2.05
CA GLY A 111 -6.12 24.85 -2.91
C GLY A 111 -4.95 24.11 -2.27
N ALA A 112 -4.88 24.02 -0.94
CA ALA A 112 -3.84 23.29 -0.23
C ALA A 112 -4.15 21.78 -0.11
N TRP A 113 -5.39 21.36 -0.39
CA TRP A 113 -5.77 19.96 -0.34
C TRP A 113 -5.42 19.23 -1.63
N VAL A 114 -4.27 18.55 -1.65
CA VAL A 114 -3.83 17.72 -2.76
C VAL A 114 -3.63 16.28 -2.28
N VAL A 115 -4.45 15.36 -2.80
CA VAL A 115 -4.40 13.95 -2.41
C VAL A 115 -3.01 13.35 -2.68
N GLY A 116 -2.43 12.70 -1.66
CA GLY A 116 -1.09 12.12 -1.73
C GLY A 116 0.06 13.10 -1.53
N ALA A 117 -0.21 14.40 -1.40
CA ALA A 117 0.78 15.42 -1.10
C ALA A 117 0.89 15.70 0.41
N ASN A 118 1.96 16.39 0.79
CA ASN A 118 2.16 16.86 2.15
C ASN A 118 1.38 18.15 2.37
N LEU A 119 0.53 18.17 3.39
CA LEU A 119 -0.08 19.38 3.91
C LEU A 119 0.94 20.07 4.82
N THR A 120 1.27 21.32 4.51
CA THR A 120 2.29 22.10 5.22
C THR A 120 1.69 23.38 5.79
N CYS A 121 2.07 23.72 7.03
CA CYS A 121 1.84 25.05 7.58
C CYS A 121 3.16 25.83 7.56
N GLY A 122 3.28 26.84 6.69
CA GLY A 122 4.56 27.48 6.43
C GLY A 122 5.58 26.47 5.88
N THR A 123 6.70 26.29 6.58
CA THR A 123 7.75 25.30 6.22
C THR A 123 7.57 23.94 6.91
N GLU A 124 6.63 23.82 7.84
CA GLU A 124 6.43 22.61 8.62
C GLU A 124 5.42 21.69 7.95
N GLN A 125 5.81 20.42 7.78
CA GLN A 125 4.87 19.38 7.34
C GLN A 125 4.01 18.94 8.51
N ILE A 126 2.70 19.05 8.36
CA ILE A 126 1.72 18.67 9.38
C ILE A 126 1.28 17.23 9.18
N MET A 127 0.87 16.89 7.95
CA MET A 127 0.45 15.54 7.62
C MET A 127 0.61 15.27 6.13
N ARG A 128 0.55 14.00 5.73
CA ARG A 128 0.40 13.63 4.33
C ARG A 128 -1.05 13.25 4.06
N ILE A 129 -1.66 13.87 3.06
CA ILE A 129 -3.07 13.62 2.72
C ILE A 129 -3.19 12.19 2.16
N PRO A 130 -3.91 11.28 2.82
CA PRO A 130 -4.00 9.90 2.38
C PRO A 130 -4.88 9.78 1.12
N PRO A 131 -4.49 8.94 0.14
CA PRO A 131 -5.38 8.56 -0.95
C PRO A 131 -6.41 7.53 -0.48
N ASP A 132 -7.60 7.55 -1.09
CA ASP A 132 -8.64 6.56 -0.81
C ASP A 132 -8.19 5.14 -1.22
N PRO A 133 -8.45 4.10 -0.41
CA PRO A 133 -8.07 2.72 -0.73
C PRO A 133 -8.82 2.11 -1.93
N GLY A 134 -9.93 2.70 -2.34
CA GLY A 134 -10.68 2.35 -3.56
C GLY A 134 -10.12 3.01 -4.84
N GLY A 135 -9.11 3.87 -4.72
CA GLY A 135 -8.45 4.54 -5.83
C GLY A 135 -8.98 5.96 -6.09
N ALA A 136 -8.47 6.58 -7.16
CA ALA A 136 -8.67 8.00 -7.44
C ALA A 136 -10.14 8.41 -7.69
N LEU A 137 -11.00 7.49 -8.12
CA LEU A 137 -12.42 7.77 -8.36
C LEU A 137 -13.19 8.08 -7.07
N TYR A 138 -12.69 7.62 -5.91
CA TYR A 138 -13.30 7.81 -4.60
C TYR A 138 -12.45 8.73 -3.71
N ALA A 139 -11.67 9.62 -4.33
CA ALA A 139 -10.80 10.54 -3.60
C ALA A 139 -11.59 11.38 -2.60
N TYR A 140 -11.00 11.59 -1.42
CA TYR A 140 -11.58 12.45 -0.39
C TYR A 140 -11.67 13.89 -0.88
N ALA A 141 -12.89 14.41 -0.94
CA ALA A 141 -13.16 15.77 -1.38
C ALA A 141 -13.18 16.70 -0.16
N TYR A 142 -12.31 17.70 -0.17
CA TYR A 142 -12.19 18.70 0.89
C TYR A 142 -12.90 19.99 0.49
N THR A 143 -13.66 20.56 1.41
CA THR A 143 -14.29 21.86 1.24
C THR A 143 -13.92 22.76 2.42
N ALA A 144 -13.26 23.88 2.12
CA ALA A 144 -13.02 24.93 3.11
C ALA A 144 -14.30 25.74 3.36
N ASN A 145 -14.58 26.04 4.63
CA ASN A 145 -15.76 26.78 5.08
C ASN A 145 -15.37 27.92 6.04
N GLY A 146 -16.36 28.75 6.38
CA GLY A 146 -16.18 29.82 7.38
C GLY A 146 -15.39 31.04 6.88
N ILE A 147 -14.96 31.86 7.83
CA ILE A 147 -14.30 33.14 7.56
C ILE A 147 -12.85 32.89 7.11
N SER A 148 -12.38 33.66 6.13
CA SER A 148 -10.98 33.66 5.72
C SER A 148 -10.10 34.44 6.70
N GLY A 149 -8.97 33.85 7.07
CA GLY A 149 -7.92 34.49 7.87
C GLY A 149 -6.55 34.41 7.19
N THR A 150 -5.52 34.86 7.89
CA THR A 150 -4.11 34.73 7.47
C THR A 150 -3.38 33.84 8.45
N GLY A 151 -2.71 32.80 7.94
CA GLY A 151 -2.02 31.79 8.74
C GLY A 151 -1.15 30.91 7.86
N CYS A 152 -0.13 30.25 8.42
CA CYS A 152 0.73 29.32 7.68
C CYS A 152 1.41 29.91 6.42
N GLY A 153 1.61 31.23 6.36
CA GLY A 153 2.16 31.91 5.17
C GLY A 153 1.17 32.13 4.03
N GLY A 154 -0.14 31.93 4.24
CA GLY A 154 -1.18 32.12 3.23
C GLY A 154 -2.58 32.32 3.82
N THR A 155 -3.60 31.96 3.04
CA THR A 155 -5.00 32.02 3.46
C THR A 155 -5.37 30.77 4.27
N VAL A 156 -5.99 30.99 5.42
CA VAL A 156 -6.59 29.94 6.26
C VAL A 156 -8.09 30.19 6.41
N ARG A 157 -8.81 29.19 6.90
CA ARG A 157 -10.26 29.13 6.92
C ARG A 157 -10.76 28.80 8.31
N GLY A 158 -11.92 29.35 8.67
CA GLY A 158 -12.54 29.11 9.96
C GLY A 158 -13.05 27.68 10.13
N GLY A 159 -13.30 26.97 9.02
CA GLY A 159 -13.86 25.64 9.07
C GLY A 159 -13.57 24.76 7.86
N TYR A 160 -13.96 23.48 7.95
CA TYR A 160 -13.83 22.54 6.85
C TYR A 160 -14.83 21.38 6.94
N SER A 161 -15.08 20.74 5.79
CA SER A 161 -15.72 19.44 5.72
C SER A 161 -15.04 18.54 4.70
N ILE A 162 -15.03 17.23 4.96
CA ILE A 162 -14.45 16.23 4.08
C ILE A 162 -15.53 15.23 3.69
N GLN A 163 -15.74 15.07 2.38
CA GLN A 163 -16.65 14.08 1.84
C GLN A 163 -15.87 12.83 1.42
N PHE A 164 -16.40 11.66 1.79
CA PHE A 164 -15.84 10.35 1.44
C PHE A 164 -16.96 9.37 1.10
N PHE A 165 -16.65 8.35 0.30
CA PHE A 165 -17.63 7.36 -0.15
C PHE A 165 -17.55 6.08 0.68
N MET A 166 -18.69 5.56 1.12
CA MET A 166 -18.79 4.29 1.84
C MET A 166 -19.34 3.22 0.91
N GLU A 167 -18.55 2.17 0.64
CA GLU A 167 -18.89 1.18 -0.37
C GLU A 167 -20.04 0.26 0.06
N ARG A 168 -20.11 -0.09 1.35
CA ARG A 168 -21.22 -0.92 1.87
C ARG A 168 -22.58 -0.22 1.81
N GLN A 169 -22.61 1.10 2.02
CA GLN A 169 -23.82 1.91 2.03
C GLN A 169 -24.11 2.56 0.67
N ALA A 170 -23.16 2.48 -0.26
CA ALA A 170 -23.22 3.07 -1.59
C ALA A 170 -23.58 4.58 -1.57
N ALA A 171 -23.07 5.31 -0.59
CA ALA A 171 -23.42 6.69 -0.34
C ALA A 171 -22.22 7.53 0.12
N TYR A 172 -22.31 8.84 -0.09
CA TYR A 172 -21.32 9.80 0.38
C TYR A 172 -21.66 10.29 1.78
N TYR A 173 -20.66 10.26 2.64
CA TYR A 173 -20.72 10.78 4.00
C TYR A 173 -19.79 11.96 4.11
N THR A 174 -20.06 12.82 5.08
CA THR A 174 -19.22 13.99 5.36
C THR A 174 -18.70 13.94 6.79
N MET A 175 -17.49 14.41 7.00
CA MET A 175 -16.92 14.67 8.33
C MET A 175 -16.67 16.16 8.46
N ASP A 176 -17.26 16.78 9.47
CA ASP A 176 -17.06 18.19 9.78
C ASP A 176 -15.78 18.41 10.62
N GLU A 177 -15.40 19.68 10.78
CA GLU A 177 -14.30 20.11 11.66
C GLU A 177 -14.43 19.67 13.12
N ASP A 178 -15.66 19.43 13.59
CA ASP A 178 -15.92 18.90 14.93
C ASP A 178 -15.64 17.38 15.04
N GLY A 179 -15.33 16.72 13.92
CA GLY A 179 -15.14 15.27 13.84
C GLY A 179 -16.45 14.47 13.84
N THR A 180 -17.59 15.16 13.75
CA THR A 180 -18.90 14.52 13.59
C THR A 180 -19.05 14.01 12.17
N PHE A 181 -19.46 12.75 12.02
CA PHE A 181 -19.83 12.18 10.72
C PHE A 181 -21.29 12.49 10.43
N ARG A 182 -21.61 12.79 9.17
CA ARG A 182 -22.97 13.05 8.71
C ARG A 182 -23.34 12.20 7.50
N ASP A 183 -24.60 11.78 7.48
CA ASP A 183 -25.21 11.09 6.36
C ASP A 183 -25.48 12.03 5.16
N PRO A 184 -25.94 11.50 4.00
CA PRO A 184 -26.32 12.33 2.87
C PRO A 184 -27.45 13.34 3.16
N GLY A 185 -28.24 13.09 4.20
CA GLY A 185 -29.30 13.98 4.69
C GLY A 185 -28.81 15.03 5.68
N ASN A 186 -27.49 15.14 5.90
CA ASN A 186 -26.84 16.04 6.86
C ASN A 186 -27.17 15.74 8.33
N ASN A 187 -27.65 14.53 8.65
CA ASN A 187 -27.89 14.09 10.02
C ASN A 187 -26.61 13.49 10.62
N PRO A 188 -26.30 13.78 11.90
CA PRO A 188 -25.15 13.20 12.56
C PRO A 188 -25.32 11.68 12.71
N VAL A 189 -24.25 10.94 12.41
CA VAL A 189 -24.19 9.47 12.53
C VAL A 189 -23.00 9.06 13.38
N SER A 190 -23.19 7.99 14.17
CA SER A 190 -22.10 7.39 14.93
C SER A 190 -21.17 6.61 14.01
N VAL A 191 -19.91 6.47 14.42
CA VAL A 191 -18.92 5.67 13.67
C VAL A 191 -19.35 4.21 13.52
N ASP A 192 -20.05 3.67 14.51
CA ASP A 192 -20.56 2.30 14.48
C ASP A 192 -21.64 2.10 13.41
N ALA A 193 -22.39 3.17 13.07
CA ALA A 193 -23.37 3.13 11.99
C ALA A 193 -22.72 3.15 10.59
N LEU A 194 -21.41 3.40 10.51
CA LEU A 194 -20.65 3.43 9.25
C LEU A 194 -19.97 2.07 8.93
N LEU A 195 -19.87 1.14 9.89
CA LEU A 195 -19.11 -0.12 9.76
C LEU A 195 -19.97 -1.35 9.49
#